data_AF-A0A1M7YC57-F1
#
_entry.id   AF-A0A1M7YC57-F1
#
_cell.length_a   1.000
_cell.length_b   1.000
_cell.length_c   1.000
_cell.angle_alpha   90.00
_cell.angle_beta   90.00
_cell.angle_gamma   90.00
#
_symmetry.space_group_name_H-M   'P 1'
#
loop_
_entity.id
_entity.type
_entity.pdbx_description
1 polymer ?
#
loop_
_entity_poly.entity_id
_entity_poly.type
_entity_poly.pdbx_seq_one_letter_code
_entity_poly.pdbx_strand_id
1 'polypeptide(L)'
;MRKPTNFTSYREVCKLYEERGLTDYCLRTAEDVLFVHNFDLTETTGFEDLTEEQKKLFISYVITYMNGLGMNTKITLWPKSVHFVKEYIYCQAPTWDEEEQRNIRYQIGREWIIQKANGRTKKFKKYFDEGKSEADVDQVATTEKEYLRVDWKYNGGSEWFHVTAPNQYY
;
A
#
# COMPACT_ATOMS: atom_id res chain seq x y z
N MET A 1 15.21 5.53 15.11
CA MET A 1 14.23 5.81 14.03
C MET A 1 13.29 6.87 14.55
N ARG A 2 13.35 8.12 14.04
CA ARG A 2 12.51 9.23 14.52
C ARG A 2 11.03 8.83 14.38
N LYS A 3 10.23 9.00 15.44
CA LYS A 3 8.76 9.00 15.31
C LYS A 3 8.42 10.23 14.46
N PRO A 4 7.73 10.10 13.31
CA PRO A 4 7.52 11.24 12.41
C PRO A 4 6.64 12.34 13.01
N THR A 5 5.69 11.97 13.87
CA THR A 5 4.74 12.92 14.45
C THR A 5 5.24 13.46 15.79
N ASN A 6 5.97 14.58 15.74
CA ASN A 6 6.34 15.35 16.93
C ASN A 6 5.12 16.00 17.60
N PHE A 7 3.98 16.09 16.90
CA PHE A 7 2.72 16.62 17.42
C PHE A 7 1.80 15.45 17.75
N THR A 8 1.57 15.22 19.04
CA THR A 8 0.73 14.10 19.51
C THR A 8 -0.59 14.58 20.10
N SER A 9 -0.75 15.88 20.32
CA SER A 9 -2.01 16.39 20.84
C SER A 9 -2.97 16.75 19.72
N TYR A 10 -4.21 16.29 19.87
CA TYR A 10 -5.34 16.66 19.01
C TYR A 10 -5.43 18.18 18.79
N ARG A 11 -5.25 18.95 19.88
CA ARG A 11 -5.39 20.40 19.87
C ARG A 11 -4.29 21.10 19.05
N GLU A 12 -3.05 20.66 19.15
CA GLU A 12 -1.95 21.24 18.37
C GLU A 12 -2.14 20.98 16.88
N VAL A 13 -2.50 19.75 16.50
CA VAL A 13 -2.68 19.41 15.08
C VAL A 13 -3.88 20.15 14.48
N CYS A 14 -5.01 20.28 15.20
CA CYS A 14 -6.12 21.13 14.76
C CYS A 14 -5.69 22.58 14.53
N LYS A 15 -4.85 23.14 15.41
CA LYS A 15 -4.32 24.50 15.26
C LYS A 15 -3.46 24.63 14.00
N LEU A 16 -2.66 23.62 13.65
CA LEU A 16 -1.87 23.62 12.41
C LEU A 16 -2.76 23.62 11.15
N TYR A 17 -3.87 22.86 11.16
CA TYR A 17 -4.86 22.92 10.08
C TYR A 17 -5.43 24.35 9.94
N GLU A 18 -5.84 24.97 11.05
CA GLU A 18 -6.39 26.33 11.07
C GLU A 18 -5.38 27.39 10.62
N GLU A 19 -4.13 27.31 11.08
CA GLU A 19 -3.02 28.20 10.65
C GLU A 19 -2.74 28.08 9.14
N ARG A 20 -2.97 26.90 8.57
CA ARG A 20 -2.85 26.64 7.13
C ARG A 20 -4.10 27.07 6.35
N GLY A 21 -5.16 27.53 7.03
CA GLY A 21 -6.44 27.92 6.42
C GLY A 21 -7.38 26.75 6.12
N LEU A 22 -7.06 25.54 6.59
CA LEU A 22 -7.81 24.30 6.38
C LEU A 22 -8.89 24.13 7.46
N THR A 23 -9.88 25.01 7.46
CA THR A 23 -10.94 25.06 8.48
C THR A 23 -11.89 23.85 8.49
N ASP A 24 -11.90 23.06 7.42
CA ASP A 24 -12.64 21.81 7.32
C ASP A 24 -11.79 20.57 7.68
N TYR A 25 -10.57 20.79 8.19
CA TYR A 25 -9.61 19.75 8.60
C TYR A 25 -9.28 18.73 7.50
N CYS A 26 -9.37 19.14 6.24
CA CYS A 26 -9.05 18.33 5.08
C CYS A 26 -7.77 18.81 4.39
N LEU A 27 -6.83 17.88 4.19
CA LEU A 27 -5.58 18.10 3.45
C LEU A 27 -5.88 18.27 1.96
N ARG A 28 -5.11 19.12 1.26
CA ARG A 28 -5.24 19.35 -0.19
C ARG A 28 -3.99 18.97 -0.96
N THR A 29 -2.82 19.17 -0.39
CA THR A 29 -1.54 18.94 -1.07
C THR A 29 -0.53 18.18 -0.21
N ALA A 30 0.57 17.76 -0.82
CA ALA A 30 1.70 17.15 -0.11
C ALA A 30 2.33 18.13 0.90
N GLU A 31 2.34 19.43 0.58
CA GLU A 31 2.83 20.47 1.47
C GLU A 31 1.95 20.60 2.72
N ASP A 32 0.64 20.36 2.63
CA ASP A 32 -0.22 20.33 3.81
C ASP A 32 0.11 19.14 4.72
N VAL A 33 0.41 17.97 4.13
CA VAL A 33 0.86 16.79 4.88
C VAL A 33 2.17 17.11 5.60
N LEU A 34 3.12 17.73 4.90
CA LEU A 34 4.39 18.15 5.50
C LEU A 34 4.18 19.20 6.59
N PHE A 35 3.38 20.22 6.36
CA PHE A 35 3.17 21.29 7.33
C PHE A 35 2.46 20.81 8.60
N VAL A 36 1.37 20.05 8.43
CA VAL A 36 0.50 19.66 9.54
C VAL A 36 1.03 18.43 10.27
N HIS A 37 1.50 17.42 9.52
CA HIS A 37 1.90 16.13 10.06
C HIS A 37 3.42 15.93 10.11
N ASN A 38 4.20 16.93 9.66
CA ASN A 38 5.66 16.91 9.64
C ASN A 38 6.23 15.69 8.90
N PHE A 39 5.57 15.34 7.79
CA PHE A 39 5.95 14.21 6.96
C PHE A 39 6.11 14.61 5.49
N ASP A 40 7.31 14.44 4.95
CA ASP A 40 7.57 14.62 3.53
C ASP A 40 7.24 13.32 2.78
N LEU A 41 6.17 13.37 1.98
CA LEU A 41 5.75 12.23 1.14
C LEU A 41 6.83 11.79 0.17
N THR A 42 7.71 12.68 -0.27
CA THR A 42 8.78 12.38 -1.23
C THR A 42 9.93 11.60 -0.60
N GLU A 43 10.08 11.67 0.73
CA GLU A 43 11.05 10.89 1.50
C GLU A 43 10.52 9.50 1.90
N THR A 44 9.29 9.14 1.49
CA THR A 44 8.73 7.80 1.74
C THR A 44 9.64 6.74 1.10
N THR A 45 10.02 5.72 1.86
CA THR A 45 10.87 4.64 1.34
C THR A 45 10.24 4.01 0.09
N GLY A 46 10.99 4.03 -1.02
CA GLY A 46 10.55 3.50 -2.31
C GLY A 46 9.85 4.51 -3.23
N PHE A 47 9.58 5.74 -2.79
CA PHE A 47 9.00 6.80 -3.62
C PHE A 47 9.87 7.15 -4.83
N GLU A 48 11.19 7.20 -4.63
CA GLU A 48 12.20 7.43 -5.68
C GLU A 48 12.20 6.39 -6.80
N ASP A 49 11.74 5.17 -6.49
CA ASP A 49 11.67 4.05 -7.43
C ASP A 49 10.41 4.09 -8.30
N LEU A 50 9.47 5.00 -8.05
CA LEU A 50 8.19 5.11 -8.78
C LEU A 50 8.30 5.97 -10.05
N THR A 51 7.43 5.72 -11.04
CA THR A 51 7.23 6.64 -12.17
C THR A 51 6.51 7.91 -11.73
N GLU A 52 6.52 8.96 -12.55
CA GLU A 52 5.82 10.21 -12.21
C GLU A 52 4.31 10.03 -12.04
N GLU A 53 3.68 9.15 -12.83
CA GLU A 53 2.26 8.81 -12.69
C GLU A 53 1.99 8.08 -11.37
N GLN A 54 2.86 7.14 -11.00
CA GLN A 54 2.78 6.40 -9.75
C GLN A 54 3.00 7.29 -8.52
N LYS A 55 3.94 8.24 -8.60
CA LYS A 55 4.15 9.27 -7.56
C LYS A 55 2.90 10.12 -7.34
N LYS A 56 2.29 10.59 -8.43
CA LYS A 56 1.03 11.36 -8.38
C LYS A 56 -0.09 10.54 -7.74
N LEU A 57 -0.25 9.28 -8.16
CA LEU A 57 -1.23 8.37 -7.57
C LEU A 57 -1.01 8.18 -6.07
N PHE A 58 0.23 7.94 -5.65
CA PHE A 58 0.59 7.80 -4.23
C PHE A 58 0.21 9.04 -3.41
N ILE A 59 0.58 10.23 -3.88
CA ILE A 59 0.26 11.49 -3.18
C ILE A 59 -1.25 11.68 -3.08
N SER A 60 -1.97 11.53 -4.19
CA SER A 60 -3.44 11.66 -4.20
C SER A 60 -4.13 10.63 -3.29
N TYR A 61 -3.63 9.40 -3.28
CA TYR A 61 -4.10 8.35 -2.38
C TYR A 61 -3.87 8.71 -0.91
N VAL A 62 -2.66 9.12 -0.52
CA VAL A 62 -2.35 9.47 0.88
C VAL A 62 -3.27 10.58 1.38
N ILE A 63 -3.45 11.64 0.58
CA ILE A 63 -4.34 12.75 0.94
C ILE A 63 -5.78 12.26 1.09
N THR A 64 -6.27 11.46 0.14
CA THR A 64 -7.64 10.91 0.18
C THR A 64 -7.83 9.99 1.39
N TYR A 65 -6.90 9.06 1.63
CA TYR A 65 -6.94 8.13 2.75
C TYR A 65 -6.90 8.88 4.09
N MET A 66 -5.95 9.79 4.28
CA MET A 66 -5.87 10.58 5.50
C MET A 66 -7.12 11.44 5.71
N ASN A 67 -7.74 11.98 4.66
CA ASN A 67 -8.98 12.74 4.79
C ASN A 67 -10.18 11.88 5.20
N GLY A 68 -10.19 10.58 4.89
CA GLY A 68 -11.21 9.64 5.34
C GLY A 68 -11.09 9.20 6.81
N LEU A 69 -10.02 9.57 7.50
CA LEU A 69 -9.75 9.13 8.87
C LEU A 69 -10.12 10.17 9.92
N GLY A 70 -10.43 9.69 11.13
CA GLY A 70 -10.54 10.55 12.31
C GLY A 70 -9.20 11.14 12.73
N MET A 71 -9.22 12.36 13.30
CA MET A 71 -8.01 13.11 13.66
C MET A 71 -7.05 12.32 14.57
N ASN A 72 -7.57 11.60 15.57
CA ASN A 72 -6.75 10.76 16.47
C ASN A 72 -5.92 9.71 15.71
N THR A 73 -6.48 9.15 14.63
CA THR A 73 -5.76 8.21 13.77
C THR A 73 -4.73 8.95 12.92
N LYS A 74 -5.11 10.06 12.26
CA LYS A 74 -4.21 10.86 11.41
C LYS A 74 -2.92 11.25 12.15
N ILE A 75 -3.03 11.68 13.40
CA ILE A 75 -1.92 12.13 14.26
C ILE A 75 -0.87 11.04 14.52
N THR A 76 -1.27 9.77 14.45
CA THR A 76 -0.36 8.64 14.71
C THR A 76 0.04 7.89 13.45
N LEU A 77 -0.51 8.26 12.29
CA LEU A 77 -0.40 7.53 11.05
C LEU A 77 0.65 8.18 10.13
N TRP A 78 1.49 7.36 9.49
CA TRP A 78 2.34 7.80 8.39
C TRP A 78 2.59 6.65 7.39
N PRO A 79 2.79 6.95 6.10
CA PRO A 79 3.18 5.93 5.14
C PRO A 79 4.65 5.59 5.37
N LYS A 80 4.93 4.31 5.63
CA LYS A 80 6.27 3.79 5.92
C LYS A 80 7.03 3.51 4.63
N SER A 81 6.37 2.88 3.66
CA SER A 81 6.96 2.52 2.37
C SER A 81 5.90 2.50 1.28
N VAL A 82 6.34 2.77 0.05
CA VAL A 82 5.53 2.63 -1.15
C VAL A 82 6.33 1.93 -2.23
N HIS A 83 5.72 0.94 -2.88
CA HIS A 83 6.32 0.19 -3.97
C HIS A 83 5.28 -0.10 -5.05
N PHE A 84 5.66 0.03 -6.34
CA PHE A 84 4.86 -0.56 -7.41
C PHE A 84 5.16 -2.05 -7.47
N VAL A 85 4.13 -2.88 -7.32
CA VAL A 85 4.27 -4.33 -7.12
C VAL A 85 3.48 -5.07 -8.18
N LYS A 86 4.13 -6.05 -8.79
CA LYS A 86 3.51 -7.11 -9.56
C LYS A 86 3.33 -8.33 -8.67
N GLU A 87 2.09 -8.69 -8.40
CA GLU A 87 1.68 -9.87 -7.64
C GLU A 87 1.30 -11.01 -8.61
N TYR A 88 1.90 -12.17 -8.40
CA TYR A 88 1.53 -13.43 -9.03
C TYR A 88 0.77 -14.25 -8.01
N ILE A 89 -0.38 -14.76 -8.41
CA ILE A 89 -1.17 -15.74 -7.65
C ILE A 89 -1.04 -17.07 -8.38
N TYR A 90 -0.34 -18.01 -7.75
CA TYR A 90 -0.10 -19.33 -8.33
C TYR A 90 -1.25 -20.27 -8.00
N CYS A 91 -1.78 -20.92 -9.02
CA CYS A 91 -2.81 -21.94 -8.89
C CYS A 91 -2.25 -23.29 -9.34
N GLN A 92 -2.76 -24.37 -8.75
CA GLN A 92 -2.49 -25.72 -9.27
C GLN A 92 -3.36 -26.05 -10.48
N ALA A 93 -2.98 -27.13 -11.16
CA ALA A 93 -3.82 -27.77 -12.16
C ALA A 93 -5.19 -28.14 -11.55
N PRO A 94 -6.27 -28.10 -12.35
CA PRO A 94 -7.60 -28.41 -11.85
C PRO A 94 -7.66 -29.85 -11.37
N THR A 95 -8.26 -30.06 -10.20
CA THR A 95 -8.52 -31.39 -9.64
C THR A 95 -10.02 -31.60 -9.52
N TRP A 96 -10.48 -32.81 -9.82
CA TRP A 96 -11.87 -33.18 -9.61
C TRP A 96 -12.19 -33.14 -8.11
N ASP A 97 -13.21 -32.36 -7.75
CA ASP A 97 -13.74 -32.30 -6.39
C ASP A 97 -15.04 -33.11 -6.34
N GLU A 98 -15.08 -34.13 -5.47
CA GLU A 98 -16.23 -35.02 -5.33
C GLU A 98 -17.40 -34.37 -4.60
N GLU A 99 -17.18 -33.37 -3.73
CA GLU A 99 -18.26 -32.68 -3.02
C GLU A 99 -18.97 -31.69 -3.95
N GLU A 100 -18.19 -30.96 -4.74
CA GLU A 100 -18.68 -29.93 -5.66
C GLU A 100 -19.00 -30.48 -7.06
N GLN A 101 -18.69 -31.76 -7.32
CA GLN A 101 -18.93 -32.44 -8.60
C GLN A 101 -18.40 -31.66 -9.82
N ARG A 102 -17.25 -30.99 -9.65
CA ARG A 102 -16.61 -30.18 -10.69
C ARG A 102 -15.11 -30.10 -10.49
N ASN A 103 -14.41 -29.67 -11.54
CA ASN A 103 -12.99 -29.35 -11.46
C ASN A 103 -12.78 -28.03 -10.70
N ILE A 104 -12.03 -28.09 -9.60
CA ILE A 104 -11.67 -26.93 -8.79
C ILE A 104 -10.17 -26.65 -8.91
N ARG A 105 -9.82 -25.38 -8.83
CA ARG A 105 -8.45 -24.89 -8.76
C ARG A 105 -8.23 -24.25 -7.41
N TYR A 106 -7.15 -24.63 -6.75
CA TYR A 106 -6.73 -24.02 -5.50
C TYR A 106 -5.55 -23.10 -5.78
N GLN A 107 -5.57 -21.93 -5.13
CA GLN A 107 -4.38 -21.11 -4.99
C GLN A 107 -3.37 -21.91 -4.13
N ILE A 108 -2.12 -22.00 -4.59
CA ILE A 108 -1.05 -22.77 -3.93
C ILE A 108 0.15 -21.90 -3.52
N GLY A 109 0.13 -20.61 -3.85
CA GLY A 109 1.23 -19.70 -3.51
C GLY A 109 1.04 -18.30 -4.07
N ARG A 110 1.96 -17.39 -3.68
CA ARG A 110 2.05 -16.03 -4.24
C ARG A 110 3.49 -15.57 -4.35
N GLU A 111 3.74 -14.71 -5.34
CA GLU A 111 5.00 -13.98 -5.49
C GLU A 111 4.73 -12.49 -5.68
N TRP A 112 5.47 -11.64 -4.97
CA TRP A 112 5.45 -10.19 -5.14
C TRP A 112 6.82 -9.74 -5.64
N ILE A 113 6.80 -8.99 -6.73
CA ILE A 113 7.98 -8.41 -7.36
C ILE A 113 7.80 -6.89 -7.41
N ILE A 114 8.74 -6.15 -6.82
CA ILE A 114 8.78 -4.70 -6.94
C ILE A 114 9.31 -4.35 -8.33
N GLN A 115 8.59 -3.50 -9.03
CA GLN A 115 9.00 -2.90 -10.31
C GLN A 115 9.44 -1.45 -10.07
N LYS A 116 10.63 -1.11 -10.54
CA LYS A 116 11.18 0.25 -10.44
C LYS A 116 11.00 0.99 -11.76
N ALA A 117 10.94 2.32 -11.70
CA ALA A 117 10.82 3.20 -12.86
C ALA A 117 11.94 3.04 -13.88
N ASN A 118 13.13 2.61 -13.45
CA ASN A 118 14.27 2.32 -14.33
C ASN A 118 14.18 0.94 -15.02
N GLY A 119 13.04 0.24 -14.92
CA GLY A 119 12.82 -1.09 -15.48
C GLY A 119 13.44 -2.24 -14.69
N ARG A 120 14.21 -1.95 -13.62
CA ARG A 120 14.74 -3.01 -12.75
C ARG A 120 13.65 -3.58 -11.87
N THR A 121 13.79 -4.86 -11.55
CA THR A 121 12.89 -5.56 -10.63
C THR A 121 13.64 -6.00 -9.38
N LYS A 122 12.91 -6.12 -8.26
CA LYS A 122 13.41 -6.64 -7.00
C LYS A 122 12.41 -7.66 -6.45
N LYS A 123 12.85 -8.90 -6.23
CA LYS A 123 12.05 -9.90 -5.52
C LYS A 123 11.73 -9.39 -4.12
N PHE A 124 10.45 -9.38 -3.76
CA PHE A 124 9.99 -8.86 -2.47
C PHE A 124 9.65 -10.00 -1.52
N LYS A 125 8.73 -10.87 -1.93
CA LYS A 125 8.33 -12.05 -1.16
C LYS A 125 7.80 -13.11 -2.10
N LYS A 126 8.10 -14.38 -1.82
CA LYS A 126 7.51 -15.53 -2.50
C LYS A 126 7.21 -16.59 -1.46
N TYR A 127 6.05 -17.23 -1.57
CA TYR A 127 5.73 -18.42 -0.78
C TYR A 127 4.85 -19.38 -1.57
N PHE A 128 4.90 -20.64 -1.17
CA PHE A 128 3.96 -21.69 -1.52
C PHE A 128 3.36 -22.26 -0.25
N ASP A 129 2.19 -22.87 -0.37
CA ASP A 129 1.57 -23.61 0.72
C ASP A 129 2.38 -24.87 1.04
N GLU A 130 2.14 -25.44 2.23
CA GLU A 130 2.91 -26.59 2.71
C GLU A 130 2.88 -27.76 1.71
N GLY A 131 4.05 -28.27 1.36
CA GLY A 131 4.20 -29.36 0.38
C GLY A 131 4.02 -28.96 -1.08
N LYS A 132 3.83 -27.67 -1.40
CA LYS A 132 3.71 -27.15 -2.77
C LYS A 132 5.00 -26.46 -3.23
N SER A 133 5.20 -26.44 -4.54
CA SER A 133 6.39 -25.91 -5.18
C SER A 133 6.09 -25.32 -6.57
N GLU A 134 7.11 -24.77 -7.23
CA GLU A 134 7.00 -24.29 -8.61
C GLU A 134 6.58 -25.39 -9.60
N ALA A 135 6.88 -26.65 -9.31
CA ALA A 135 6.51 -27.78 -10.16
C ALA A 135 4.98 -28.04 -10.18
N ASP A 136 4.26 -27.58 -9.15
CA ASP A 136 2.82 -27.76 -9.01
C ASP A 136 2.01 -26.64 -9.67
N VAL A 137 2.70 -25.59 -10.18
CA VAL A 137 2.07 -24.39 -10.73
C VAL A 137 1.53 -24.65 -12.13
N ASP A 138 0.22 -24.46 -12.30
CA ASP A 138 -0.38 -24.28 -13.62
C ASP A 138 -0.16 -22.83 -14.07
N GLN A 139 0.79 -22.67 -15.00
CA GLN A 139 1.15 -21.36 -15.55
C GLN A 139 -0.01 -20.70 -16.30
N VAL A 140 -0.93 -21.48 -16.89
CA VAL A 140 -2.08 -20.95 -17.64
C VAL A 140 -3.12 -20.34 -16.69
N ALA A 141 -3.18 -20.83 -15.46
CA ALA A 141 -4.11 -20.35 -14.43
C ALA A 141 -3.47 -19.38 -13.42
N THR A 142 -2.18 -19.07 -13.60
CA THR A 142 -1.52 -18.05 -12.79
C THR A 142 -2.08 -16.69 -13.18
N THR A 143 -2.56 -15.94 -12.19
CA THR A 143 -3.08 -14.58 -12.42
C THR A 143 -2.09 -13.54 -11.94
N GLU A 144 -2.03 -12.43 -12.66
CA GLU A 144 -1.16 -11.30 -12.36
C GLU A 144 -1.97 -10.08 -11.96
N LYS A 145 -1.48 -9.31 -10.99
CA LYS A 145 -2.03 -8.01 -10.61
C LYS A 145 -0.90 -7.01 -10.44
N GLU A 146 -1.15 -5.77 -10.81
CA GLU A 146 -0.22 -4.66 -10.60
C GLU A 146 -0.92 -3.55 -9.81
N TYR A 147 -0.23 -3.01 -8.81
CA TYR A 147 -0.76 -1.98 -7.93
C TYR A 147 0.36 -1.25 -7.18
N LEU A 148 0.04 -0.10 -6.60
CA LEU A 148 0.88 0.50 -5.59
C LEU A 148 0.60 -0.15 -4.25
N ARG A 149 1.60 -0.83 -3.69
CA ARG A 149 1.58 -1.29 -2.30
C ARG A 149 2.02 -0.12 -1.41
N VAL A 150 1.13 0.34 -0.54
CA VAL A 150 1.47 1.35 0.48
C VAL A 150 1.41 0.70 1.86
N ASP A 151 2.56 0.59 2.52
CA ASP A 151 2.62 0.11 3.90
C ASP A 151 2.50 1.30 4.86
N TRP A 152 1.48 1.29 5.69
CA TRP A 152 1.20 2.26 6.73
C TRP A 152 1.75 1.81 8.08
N LYS A 153 2.12 2.79 8.90
CA LYS A 153 2.31 2.61 10.34
C LYS A 153 1.40 3.54 11.09
N TYR A 154 0.78 3.01 12.14
CA TYR A 154 -0.02 3.73 13.11
C TYR A 154 0.14 3.09 14.49
N ASN A 155 -0.41 3.69 15.54
CA ASN A 155 -0.36 3.29 16.95
C ASN A 155 0.01 1.81 17.25
N GLY A 156 1.31 1.48 17.25
CA GLY A 156 1.84 0.12 17.48
C GLY A 156 1.62 -0.92 16.37
N GLY A 157 0.79 -0.60 15.37
CA GLY A 157 0.41 -1.48 14.27
C GLY A 157 1.12 -1.18 12.95
N SER A 158 0.87 -2.03 11.97
CA SER A 158 1.24 -1.83 10.58
C SER A 158 0.20 -2.50 9.70
N GLU A 159 -0.17 -1.82 8.63
CA GLU A 159 -1.15 -2.29 7.66
C GLU A 159 -0.65 -1.94 6.27
N TRP A 160 -1.13 -2.61 5.24
CA TRP A 160 -0.73 -2.32 3.87
C TRP A 160 -1.94 -2.45 2.97
N PHE A 161 -1.99 -1.60 1.94
CA PHE A 161 -3.09 -1.59 0.99
C PHE A 161 -2.61 -1.76 -0.44
N HIS A 162 -3.46 -2.38 -1.26
CA HIS A 162 -3.36 -2.42 -2.70
C HIS A 162 -4.03 -1.16 -3.26
N VAL A 163 -3.27 -0.21 -3.77
CA VAL A 163 -3.80 1.06 -4.28
C VAL A 163 -3.84 1.02 -5.81
N THR A 164 -5.04 1.12 -6.37
CA THR A 164 -5.27 1.15 -7.83
C THR A 164 -5.79 2.50 -8.30
N ALA A 165 -6.44 3.27 -7.42
CA ALA A 165 -6.84 4.66 -7.65
C ALA A 165 -6.85 5.44 -6.33
N PRO A 166 -6.91 6.78 -6.33
CA PRO A 166 -6.86 7.58 -5.09
C PRO A 166 -7.90 7.18 -4.04
N ASN A 167 -9.07 6.71 -4.48
CA ASN A 167 -10.20 6.26 -3.65
C ASN A 167 -10.51 4.76 -3.79
N GLN A 168 -9.63 3.98 -4.45
CA GLN A 168 -9.81 2.54 -4.64
C GLN A 168 -8.61 1.79 -4.09
N TYR A 169 -8.82 1.15 -2.93
CA TYR A 169 -7.81 0.37 -2.24
C TYR A 169 -8.44 -0.71 -1.35
N TYR A 170 -7.70 -1.79 -1.07
CA TYR A 170 -8.11 -2.93 -0.23
C TYR A 170 -6.94 -3.65 0.41
#